data_AF-O33875-F1
#
_entry.id   AF-O33875-F1
#
_cell.length_a   1.000
_cell.length_b   1.000
_cell.length_c   1.000
_cell.angle_alpha   90.00
_cell.angle_beta   90.00
_cell.angle_gamma   90.00
#
_symmetry.space_group_name_H-M   'P 1'
#
loop_
_entity.id
_entity.type
_entity.pdbx_description
1 polymer ?
#
loop_
_entity_poly.entity_id
_entity_poly.type
_entity_poly.pdbx_seq_one_letter_code
_entity_poly.pdbx_strand_id
1 'polypeptide(L)'
;CQGGDNASDVFPKPRAAGWNGYWIDAASSLRMKDDAVIILDPVNLNVIKDALVNGTKNFIGGNCTVSLMLMALDGLFRENLVDWMTAMTY
;
A
#
# COMPACT_ATOMS: atom_id res chain seq x y z
N CYS A 1 9.93 6.93 4.26
CA CYS A 1 10.18 6.56 5.68
C CYS A 1 10.37 7.75 6.62
N GLN A 2 10.14 9.00 6.19
CA GLN A 2 10.31 10.17 7.06
C GLN A 2 9.12 10.35 8.03
N GLY A 3 7.94 9.83 7.68
CA GLY A 3 6.72 9.91 8.50
C GLY A 3 5.56 10.60 7.78
N GLY A 4 4.37 10.55 8.39
CA GLY A 4 3.12 11.04 7.80
C GLY A 4 3.05 12.54 7.59
N ASP A 5 3.58 13.33 8.52
CA ASP A 5 3.58 14.80 8.43
C ASP A 5 4.42 15.28 7.24
N ASN A 6 5.59 14.66 7.05
CA ASN A 6 6.44 14.93 5.90
C ASN A 6 5.77 14.51 4.59
N ALA A 7 5.09 13.36 4.56
CA ALA A 7 4.35 12.94 3.38
C ALA A 7 3.26 13.95 3.02
N SER A 8 2.47 14.41 4.01
CA SER A 8 1.39 15.37 3.79
C SER A 8 1.87 16.75 3.33
N ASP A 9 3.02 17.22 3.82
CA ASP A 9 3.57 18.52 3.42
C ASP A 9 4.38 18.45 2.10
N VAL A 10 5.17 17.39 1.91
CA VAL A 10 6.10 17.30 0.79
C VAL A 10 5.48 16.67 -0.45
N PHE A 11 4.63 15.66 -0.34
CA PHE A 11 4.06 14.96 -1.50
C PHE A 11 3.27 15.85 -2.47
N PRO A 12 2.42 16.81 -2.01
CA PRO A 12 1.62 17.61 -2.93
C PRO A 12 2.47 18.56 -3.79
N LYS A 13 3.60 19.06 -3.27
CA LYS A 13 4.45 20.08 -3.92
C LYS A 13 5.05 19.62 -5.26
N PRO A 14 5.81 18.49 -5.35
CA PRO A 14 6.35 18.02 -6.61
C PRO A 14 5.23 17.57 -7.57
N ARG A 15 4.14 16.99 -7.07
CA ARG A 15 2.98 16.62 -7.90
C ARG A 15 2.35 17.85 -8.55
N ALA A 16 2.14 18.93 -7.79
CA ALA A 16 1.65 20.21 -8.31
C ALA A 16 2.63 20.86 -9.30
N ALA A 17 3.94 20.63 -9.14
CA ALA A 17 4.97 21.07 -10.06
C ALA A 17 5.10 20.18 -11.34
N GLY A 18 4.21 19.19 -11.51
CA GLY A 18 4.19 18.32 -12.69
C GLY A 18 5.14 17.13 -12.62
N TRP A 19 5.72 16.83 -11.46
CA TRP A 19 6.57 15.65 -11.30
C TRP A 19 5.74 14.36 -11.43
N ASN A 20 6.07 13.54 -12.42
CA ASN A 20 5.35 12.31 -12.76
C ASN A 20 6.17 11.03 -12.45
N GLY A 21 7.10 11.10 -11.49
CA GLY A 21 7.89 9.95 -11.06
C GLY A 21 7.16 9.06 -10.04
N TYR A 22 7.77 7.92 -9.72
CA TYR A 22 7.26 6.98 -8.72
C TYR A 22 7.49 7.47 -7.30
N TRP A 23 6.44 7.48 -6.48
CA TRP A 23 6.47 7.76 -5.06
C TRP A 23 6.27 6.47 -4.28
N ILE A 24 7.27 6.08 -3.49
CA ILE A 24 7.20 4.91 -2.62
C ILE A 24 7.31 5.38 -1.17
N ASP A 25 6.33 5.04 -0.35
CA ASP A 25 6.28 5.53 1.04
C ASP A 25 5.88 4.46 2.04
N ALA A 26 6.38 4.59 3.26
CA ALA A 26 5.98 3.79 4.41
C ALA A 26 4.89 4.47 5.25
N ALA A 27 4.69 5.78 5.08
CA ALA A 27 3.69 6.54 5.82
C ALA A 27 2.26 6.14 5.43
N SER A 28 1.32 6.28 6.38
CA SER A 28 -0.09 5.93 6.17
C SER A 28 -0.87 6.93 5.32
N SER A 29 -0.34 8.16 5.16
CA SER A 29 -1.08 9.33 4.64
C SER A 29 -1.74 9.12 3.27
N LEU A 30 -1.13 8.27 2.42
CA LEU A 30 -1.59 8.05 1.04
C LEU A 30 -2.26 6.70 0.81
N ARG A 31 -2.38 5.83 1.84
CA ARG A 31 -2.85 4.44 1.68
C ARG A 31 -4.23 4.30 1.03
N MET A 32 -5.13 5.25 1.32
CA MET A 32 -6.52 5.21 0.88
C MET A 32 -6.82 6.19 -0.25
N LYS A 33 -5.79 6.72 -0.92
CA LYS A 33 -5.98 7.58 -2.10
C LYS A 33 -6.25 6.72 -3.33
N ASP A 34 -7.19 7.15 -4.18
CA ASP A 34 -7.60 6.42 -5.39
C ASP A 34 -6.44 6.24 -6.39
N ASP A 35 -5.47 7.15 -6.38
CA ASP A 35 -4.28 7.12 -7.22
C ASP A 35 -3.08 6.41 -6.56
N ALA A 36 -3.33 5.60 -5.51
CA ALA A 36 -2.31 4.87 -4.78
C ALA A 36 -2.65 3.39 -4.63
N VAL A 37 -1.61 2.56 -4.52
CA VAL A 37 -1.72 1.12 -4.27
C VAL A 37 -0.97 0.76 -3.01
N ILE A 38 -1.61 -0.02 -2.14
CA ILE A 38 -0.93 -0.64 -0.99
C ILE A 38 -0.09 -1.81 -1.50
N ILE A 39 1.20 -1.81 -1.20
CA ILE A 39 2.14 -2.84 -1.68
C ILE A 39 2.43 -3.90 -0.61
N LEU A 40 2.29 -5.17 -1.00
CA LEU A 40 2.75 -6.36 -0.29
C LEU A 40 2.95 -7.47 -1.32
N ASP A 41 4.02 -7.39 -2.11
CA ASP A 41 4.19 -8.14 -3.36
C ASP A 41 4.06 -9.68 -3.26
N PRO A 42 4.47 -10.37 -2.17
CA PRO A 42 4.22 -11.81 -2.07
C PRO A 42 2.72 -12.18 -2.02
N VAL A 43 1.87 -11.21 -1.69
CA VAL A 43 0.41 -11.35 -1.51
C VAL A 43 -0.35 -10.76 -2.71
N ASN A 44 0.05 -9.58 -3.20
CA ASN A 44 -0.73 -8.84 -4.20
C ASN A 44 0.04 -8.40 -5.45
N LEU A 45 1.07 -9.15 -5.88
CA LEU A 45 1.87 -8.83 -7.07
C LEU A 45 1.03 -8.57 -8.33
N ASN A 46 -0.07 -9.30 -8.52
CA ASN A 46 -1.01 -9.08 -9.64
C ASN A 46 -1.58 -7.66 -9.62
N VAL A 47 -2.05 -7.18 -8.45
CA VAL A 47 -2.58 -5.82 -8.27
C VAL A 47 -1.51 -4.77 -8.58
N ILE A 48 -0.28 -4.99 -8.12
CA ILE A 48 0.84 -4.07 -8.36
C ILE A 48 1.17 -3.99 -9.86
N LYS A 49 1.21 -5.13 -10.55
CA LYS A 49 1.48 -5.18 -12.00
C LYS A 49 0.38 -4.49 -12.80
N ASP A 50 -0.88 -4.73 -12.47
CA ASP A 50 -2.02 -4.09 -13.14
C ASP A 50 -1.98 -2.57 -12.93
N ALA A 51 -1.65 -2.12 -11.72
CA ALA A 51 -1.50 -0.70 -11.42
C ALA A 51 -0.33 -0.04 -12.18
N LEU A 52 0.80 -0.74 -12.34
CA LEU A 52 1.91 -0.26 -13.15
C LEU A 52 1.50 -0.06 -14.62
N VAL A 53 0.73 -0.99 -15.19
CA VAL A 53 0.19 -0.89 -16.55
C VAL A 53 -0.80 0.27 -16.66
N ASN A 54 -1.65 0.45 -15.65
CA ASN A 54 -2.63 1.54 -15.57
C ASN A 54 -2.01 2.92 -15.25
N GLY A 55 -0.67 2.99 -15.10
CA GLY A 55 0.05 4.23 -14.92
C GLY A 55 0.12 4.75 -13.48
N THR A 56 -0.32 3.97 -12.49
CA THR A 56 -0.21 4.33 -11.07
C THR A 56 1.24 4.63 -10.69
N LYS A 57 1.45 5.73 -9.98
CA LYS A 57 2.79 6.18 -9.56
C LYS A 57 2.98 6.22 -8.04
N ASN A 58 1.95 5.96 -7.25
CA ASN A 58 2.05 6.00 -5.79
C ASN A 58 1.90 4.58 -5.21
N PHE A 59 2.94 4.09 -4.53
CA PHE A 59 3.01 2.74 -3.98
C PHE A 59 3.35 2.81 -2.49
N ILE A 60 2.42 2.41 -1.64
CA ILE A 60 2.45 2.73 -0.21
C ILE A 60 2.50 1.45 0.61
N GLY A 61 3.43 1.36 1.55
CA GLY A 61 3.51 0.22 2.46
C GLY A 61 2.25 0.09 3.33
N GLY A 62 1.78 -1.14 3.50
CA GLY A 62 0.68 -1.48 4.39
C GLY A 62 0.97 -1.17 5.87
N ASN A 63 -0.06 -1.30 6.71
CA ASN A 63 0.16 -1.28 8.17
C ASN A 63 0.92 -2.55 8.59
N CYS A 64 1.82 -2.45 9.57
CA CYS A 64 2.63 -3.58 10.02
C CYS A 64 1.79 -4.79 10.47
N THR A 65 0.70 -4.61 11.21
CA THR A 65 -0.12 -5.73 11.70
C THR A 65 -0.85 -6.42 10.56
N VAL A 66 -1.37 -5.64 9.60
CA VAL A 66 -2.04 -6.17 8.40
C VAL A 66 -1.05 -6.91 7.51
N SER A 67 0.11 -6.31 7.25
CA SER A 67 1.14 -6.92 6.40
C SER A 67 1.66 -8.22 7.00
N LEU A 68 1.95 -8.25 8.30
CA LEU A 68 2.40 -9.47 8.98
C LEU A 68 1.32 -10.55 9.00
N MET A 69 0.06 -10.17 9.23
CA MET A 69 -1.07 -11.10 9.19
C MET A 69 -1.22 -11.72 7.80
N LEU A 70 -1.22 -10.91 6.75
CA LEU A 70 -1.35 -11.41 5.38
C LEU A 70 -0.15 -12.25 4.97
N MET A 71 1.08 -11.88 5.34
CA MET A 71 2.26 -12.71 5.07
C MET A 71 2.15 -14.12 5.70
N ALA A 72 1.49 -14.24 6.85
CA ALA A 72 1.29 -15.52 7.52
C ALA A 72 0.09 -16.31 6.98
N LEU A 73 -0.98 -15.62 6.57
CA LEU A 73 -2.29 -16.22 6.31
C LEU A 73 -2.77 -16.10 4.86
N ASP A 74 -1.98 -15.53 3.95
CA ASP A 74 -2.37 -15.27 2.56
C ASP A 74 -2.98 -16.48 1.85
N GLY A 75 -2.43 -17.69 2.08
CA GLY A 75 -2.99 -18.91 1.49
C GLY A 75 -4.48 -19.11 1.77
N LEU A 76 -4.97 -18.75 2.95
CA LEU A 76 -6.40 -18.85 3.28
C LEU A 76 -7.24 -17.79 2.55
N PHE A 77 -6.71 -16.57 2.40
CA PHE A 77 -7.38 -15.51 1.65
C PHE A 77 -7.41 -15.83 0.15
N ARG A 78 -6.30 -16.29 -0.41
CA ARG A 78 -6.18 -16.63 -1.83
C ARG A 78 -7.13 -17.75 -2.25
N GLU A 79 -7.31 -18.76 -1.39
CA GLU A 79 -8.24 -19.87 -1.64
C GLU A 79 -9.70 -19.54 -1.22
N ASN A 80 -9.99 -18.29 -0.84
CA ASN A 80 -11.32 -17.82 -0.41
C ASN A 80 -11.94 -18.62 0.74
N LEU A 81 -11.12 -19.05 1.71
CA LEU A 81 -11.54 -19.86 2.85
C LEU A 81 -11.85 -19.05 4.11
N VAL A 82 -11.55 -17.75 4.10
CA VAL A 82 -11.81 -16.86 5.23
C VAL A 82 -13.22 -16.26 5.11
N ASP A 83 -14.10 -16.59 6.04
CA ASP A 83 -15.40 -15.94 6.20
C ASP A 83 -15.27 -14.62 7.00
N TRP A 84 -14.63 -14.70 8.17
CA TRP A 84 -14.28 -13.56 9.01
C TRP A 84 -13.04 -13.85 9.86
N MET A 85 -12.46 -12.82 10.45
CA MET A 85 -11.31 -12.93 11.35
C MET A 85 -11.43 -11.94 12.50
N THR A 86 -11.03 -12.33 13.71
CA THR A 86 -10.74 -11.41 14.81
C THR A 86 -9.25 -11.51 15.14
N ALA A 87 -8.60 -10.38 15.41
CA ALA A 87 -7.17 -10.32 15.70
C ALA A 87 -6.95 -9.64 17.06
N MET A 88 -6.32 -10.37 17.98
CA MET A 88 -5.80 -9.83 19.23
C MET A 88 -4.29 -9.67 19.08
N THR A 89 -3.79 -8.44 19.11
CA THR A 89 -2.37 -8.12 18.86
C THR A 89 -1.62 -7.88 20.17
N TYR A 90 -0.29 -7.99 20.13
CA TYR A 90 0.63 -7.72 21.24
C TYR A 90 1.70 -6.73 20.81
#